data_AF-A0A532BSU9-F1
#
_entry.id   AF-A0A532BSU9-F1
#
_cell.length_a   1.000
_cell.length_b   1.000
_cell.length_c   1.000
_cell.angle_alpha   90.00
_cell.angle_beta   90.00
_cell.angle_gamma   90.00
#
_symmetry.space_group_name_H-M   'P 1'
#
loop_
_entity.id
_entity.type
_entity.pdbx_description
1 polymer ?
#
loop_
_entity_poly.entity_id
_entity_poly.type
_entity_poly.pdbx_seq_one_letter_code
_entity_poly.pdbx_strand_id
1 'polypeptide(L)'
;CSHEAPCPLVAPDWCHFARRVARSRLHRLAKDAEVPWEDEKFIFVAASRHPAAPPRARVIAPPKSGSGKVLLKLCQQDGSAAERLFTKRDGETFKAARRLDWGDALPE
;
A
#
# COMPACT_ATOMS: atom_id res chain seq x y z
N CYS A 1 -5.62 -0.98 -10.48
CA CYS A 1 -4.25 -1.53 -10.46
C CYS A 1 -3.40 -0.67 -11.38
N SER A 2 -2.07 -0.58 -11.23
CA SER A 2 -1.27 0.26 -12.13
C SER A 2 -1.09 -0.33 -13.54
N HIS A 3 -1.14 -1.65 -13.70
CA HIS A 3 -0.72 -2.32 -14.94
C HIS A 3 -1.80 -3.09 -15.72
N GLU A 4 -3.02 -3.22 -15.19
CA GLU A 4 -4.14 -3.92 -15.87
C GLU A 4 -3.84 -5.34 -16.41
N ALA A 5 -2.82 -5.99 -15.85
CA ALA A 5 -2.32 -7.31 -16.22
C ALA A 5 -2.45 -8.28 -15.03
N PRO A 6 -2.21 -9.61 -15.22
CA PRO A 6 -2.15 -10.55 -14.10
C PRO A 6 -1.26 -10.03 -12.97
N CYS A 7 -1.74 -10.11 -11.72
CA CYS A 7 -1.00 -9.55 -10.58
C CYS A 7 0.30 -10.33 -10.37
N PRO A 8 1.47 -9.66 -10.24
CA PRO A 8 2.76 -10.33 -10.03
C PRO A 8 2.94 -10.86 -8.60
N LEU A 9 2.05 -10.50 -7.66
CA LEU A 9 2.15 -10.94 -6.27
C LEU A 9 1.68 -12.38 -6.14
N VAL A 10 2.48 -13.17 -5.42
CA VAL A 10 2.23 -14.59 -5.17
C VAL A 10 2.14 -14.84 -3.67
N ALA A 11 1.39 -15.88 -3.30
CA ALA A 11 1.24 -16.30 -1.91
C ALA A 11 2.62 -16.49 -1.23
N PRO A 12 2.76 -16.12 0.07
CA PRO A 12 1.70 -15.68 0.98
C PRO A 12 1.34 -14.19 0.87
N ASP A 13 1.97 -13.46 -0.06
CA ASP A 13 1.73 -12.04 -0.28
C ASP A 13 0.58 -11.82 -1.27
N TRP A 14 -0.11 -10.70 -1.10
CA TRP A 14 -1.26 -10.33 -1.91
C TRP A 14 -1.49 -8.83 -1.84
N CYS A 15 -2.02 -8.24 -2.93
CA CYS A 15 -2.25 -6.80 -2.99
C CYS A 15 -3.49 -6.47 -2.15
N HIS A 16 -3.32 -5.83 -1.00
CA HIS A 16 -4.40 -5.47 -0.08
C HIS A 16 -4.22 -4.06 0.48
N PHE A 17 -5.18 -3.65 1.29
CA PHE A 17 -5.09 -2.51 2.21
C PHE A 17 -5.36 -3.00 3.63
N ALA A 18 -5.08 -2.17 4.63
CA ALA A 18 -5.53 -2.38 5.99
C ALA A 18 -6.26 -1.15 6.53
N ARG A 19 -7.33 -1.36 7.29
CA ARG A 19 -7.95 -0.31 8.08
C ARG A 19 -8.12 -0.75 9.51
N ARG A 20 -7.82 0.17 10.43
CA ARG A 20 -8.07 -0.02 11.84
C ARG A 20 -9.57 0.11 12.11
N VAL A 21 -10.17 -0.97 12.58
CA VAL A 21 -11.59 -1.02 12.97
C VAL A 21 -11.71 -1.30 14.46
N ALA A 22 -12.79 -0.81 15.08
CA ALA A 22 -13.02 -1.01 16.51
C ALA A 22 -13.46 -2.45 16.79
N ARG A 23 -12.91 -3.05 17.86
CA ARG A 23 -13.42 -4.31 18.41
C ARG A 23 -14.53 -4.04 19.40
N SER A 24 -15.69 -4.66 19.16
CA SER A 24 -16.76 -4.71 20.15
C SER A 24 -16.29 -5.46 21.40
N ARG A 25 -16.99 -5.27 22.53
CA ARG A 25 -16.73 -6.05 23.74
C ARG A 25 -16.86 -7.55 23.49
N LEU A 26 -17.86 -7.96 22.69
CA LEU A 26 -18.06 -9.36 22.31
C LEU A 26 -16.86 -9.90 21.51
N HIS A 27 -16.35 -9.15 20.53
CA HIS A 27 -15.17 -9.55 19.77
C HIS A 27 -13.94 -9.70 20.66
N ARG A 28 -13.73 -8.80 21.63
CA ARG A 28 -12.61 -8.92 22.57
C ARG A 28 -12.71 -10.19 23.41
N LEU A 29 -13.89 -10.47 23.96
CA LEU A 29 -14.11 -11.67 24.79
C LEU A 29 -13.99 -12.96 23.97
N ALA A 30 -14.54 -13.00 22.76
CA ALA A 30 -14.53 -14.19 21.92
C ALA A 30 -13.15 -14.54 21.35
N LYS A 31 -12.31 -13.52 21.09
CA LYS A 31 -10.97 -13.69 20.50
C LYS A 31 -9.83 -13.55 21.52
N ASP A 32 -10.15 -13.48 22.81
CA ASP A 32 -9.19 -13.20 23.90
C ASP A 32 -8.27 -12.00 23.58
N ALA A 33 -8.87 -10.91 23.09
CA ALA A 33 -8.13 -9.80 22.53
C ALA A 33 -8.01 -8.62 23.52
N GLU A 34 -6.77 -8.22 23.80
CA GLU A 34 -6.46 -7.16 24.78
C GLU A 34 -6.75 -5.74 24.26
N VAL A 35 -6.50 -5.49 22.97
CA VAL A 35 -6.65 -4.16 22.37
C VAL A 35 -8.05 -3.94 21.78
N PRO A 36 -8.62 -2.72 21.87
CA PRO A 36 -9.99 -2.41 21.43
C PRO A 36 -10.11 -2.19 19.91
N TRP A 37 -9.15 -2.64 19.12
CA TRP A 37 -9.14 -2.48 17.66
C TRP A 37 -8.45 -3.66 16.98
N GLU A 38 -8.69 -3.81 15.68
CA GLU A 38 -7.92 -4.68 14.79
C GLU A 38 -7.66 -4.01 13.45
N ASP A 39 -6.57 -4.39 12.80
CA ASP A 39 -6.27 -3.93 11.44
C ASP A 39 -6.86 -4.96 10.47
N GLU A 40 -8.03 -4.63 9.92
CA GLU A 40 -8.75 -5.48 8.97
C GLU A 40 -8.15 -5.32 7.58
N LYS A 41 -7.72 -6.44 6.99
CA LYS A 41 -7.18 -6.46 5.63
C LYS A 41 -8.32 -6.63 4.64
N PHE A 42 -8.32 -5.82 3.59
CA PHE A 42 -9.35 -5.88 2.56
C PHE A 42 -8.79 -5.60 1.17
N ILE A 43 -9.55 -6.03 0.17
CA ILE A 43 -9.32 -5.69 -1.23
C ILE A 43 -10.59 -5.11 -1.82
N PHE A 44 -10.41 -4.26 -2.82
CA PHE A 44 -11.50 -3.81 -3.67
C PHE A 44 -11.01 -3.72 -5.11
N VAL A 45 -11.94 -3.81 -6.05
CA VAL A 45 -11.72 -3.55 -7.46
C VAL A 45 -12.69 -2.44 -7.87
N ALA A 46 -12.14 -1.36 -8.42
CA ALA A 46 -12.91 -0.30 -9.04
C ALA A 46 -12.79 -0.43 -10.55
N ALA A 47 -13.94 -0.49 -11.25
CA ALA A 47 -14.02 -0.60 -12.69
C ALA A 47 -14.97 0.48 -13.24
N SER A 48 -14.67 1.01 -14.42
CA SER A 48 -15.46 2.05 -15.09
C SER A 48 -15.56 1.77 -16.58
N ARG A 49 -16.64 2.22 -17.23
CA ARG A 49 -16.76 2.24 -18.69
C ARG A 49 -16.02 3.42 -19.33
N HIS A 50 -15.70 4.44 -18.54
CA HIS A 50 -14.95 5.60 -19.00
C HIS A 50 -13.45 5.35 -18.87
N PRO A 51 -12.61 5.86 -19.79
CA PRO A 51 -11.17 5.79 -19.66
C PRO A 51 -10.70 6.37 -18.33
N ALA A 52 -9.81 5.65 -17.66
CA ALA A 52 -9.11 6.11 -16.47
C ALA A 52 -7.60 6.05 -16.72
N ALA A 53 -6.84 6.97 -16.15
CA ALA A 53 -5.38 6.97 -16.21
C ALA A 53 -4.84 6.39 -14.89
N PRO A 54 -4.52 5.08 -14.82
CA PRO A 54 -3.92 4.52 -13.62
C PRO A 54 -2.52 5.11 -13.39
N PRO A 55 -2.09 5.27 -12.12
CA PRO A 55 -0.78 5.86 -11.82
C PRO A 55 0.36 4.96 -12.29
N ARG A 56 1.50 5.57 -12.65
CA ARG A 56 2.72 4.87 -13.10
C ARG A 56 3.23 3.84 -12.11
N ALA A 57 3.23 4.23 -10.84
CA ALA A 57 3.52 3.34 -9.73
C ALA A 57 2.61 3.66 -8.56
N ARG A 58 2.13 2.61 -7.87
CA ARG A 58 1.29 2.73 -6.67
C ARG A 58 1.95 2.04 -5.50
N VAL A 59 1.94 2.68 -4.33
CA VAL A 59 2.37 2.08 -3.07
C VAL A 59 1.39 0.98 -2.66
N ILE A 60 1.87 -0.26 -2.54
CA ILE A 60 1.04 -1.47 -2.29
C ILE A 60 1.30 -2.14 -0.94
N ALA A 61 2.10 -1.53 -0.07
CA ALA A 61 2.28 -1.93 1.32
C ALA A 61 2.58 -0.69 2.18
N PRO A 62 2.41 -0.75 3.51
CA PRO A 62 2.81 0.35 4.40
C PRO A 62 4.25 0.82 4.12
N PRO A 63 4.47 2.13 3.88
CA PRO A 63 5.81 2.69 3.73
C PRO A 63 6.70 2.35 4.92
N LYS A 64 7.91 1.84 4.66
CA LYS A 64 8.91 1.59 5.71
C LYS A 64 9.81 2.82 5.84
N SER A 65 9.36 3.77 6.67
CA SER A 65 10.06 5.03 6.91
C SER A 65 11.17 4.90 7.96
N GLY A 66 12.25 5.64 7.76
CA GLY A 66 13.36 5.76 8.72
C GLY A 66 14.05 7.11 8.64
N SER A 67 15.03 7.36 9.52
CA SER A 67 15.77 8.62 9.51
C SER A 67 16.51 8.80 8.17
N GLY A 68 16.01 9.73 7.34
CA GLY A 68 16.58 10.05 6.04
C GLY A 68 16.39 9.02 4.94
N LYS A 69 15.47 8.08 5.10
CA LYS A 69 15.12 7.10 4.07
C LYS A 69 13.65 6.66 4.16
N VAL A 70 13.11 6.21 3.04
CA VAL A 70 11.81 5.52 2.96
C VAL A 70 11.93 4.40 1.94
N LEU A 71 11.48 3.20 2.29
CA LEU A 71 11.37 2.07 1.37
C LEU A 71 9.90 1.89 1.01
N LEU A 72 9.59 1.98 -0.28
CA LEU A 72 8.23 1.82 -0.81
C LEU A 72 8.14 0.53 -1.61
N LYS A 73 7.13 -0.29 -1.35
CA LYS A 73 6.77 -1.41 -2.24
C LYS A 73 5.81 -0.88 -3.29
N LEU A 74 6.21 -0.94 -4.56
CA LEU A 74 5.52 -0.31 -5.67
C LEU A 74 4.97 -1.37 -6.63
N CYS A 75 3.72 -1.20 -7.04
CA CYS A 75 3.13 -1.86 -8.20
C CYS A 75 3.34 -0.94 -9.41
N GLN A 76 4.03 -1.41 -10.43
CA GLN A 76 4.47 -0.61 -11.57
C GLN A 76 3.62 -0.90 -12.81
N GLN A 77 3.53 0.06 -13.73
CA GLN A 77 2.81 -0.08 -15.01
C GLN A 77 3.35 -1.20 -15.91
N ASP A 78 4.61 -1.59 -15.77
CA ASP A 78 5.22 -2.69 -16.53
C ASP A 78 4.79 -4.10 -16.06
N GLY A 79 3.90 -4.18 -15.08
CA GLY A 79 3.42 -5.45 -14.53
C GLY A 79 4.27 -6.00 -13.38
N SER A 80 5.34 -5.32 -12.99
CA SER A 80 6.19 -5.74 -11.88
C SER A 80 5.75 -5.14 -10.53
N ALA A 81 6.19 -5.79 -9.46
CA ALA A 81 6.10 -5.25 -8.10
C ALA A 81 7.45 -5.37 -7.40
N ALA A 82 7.99 -4.24 -6.91
CA ALA A 82 9.33 -4.20 -6.32
C ALA A 82 9.42 -3.20 -5.17
N GLU A 83 10.35 -3.43 -4.24
CA GLU A 83 10.72 -2.43 -3.24
C GLU A 83 11.72 -1.43 -3.85
N ARG A 84 11.49 -0.13 -3.64
CA ARG A 84 12.38 0.96 -4.08
C ARG A 84 12.75 1.83 -2.89
N LEU A 85 14.06 2.03 -2.69
CA LEU A 85 14.60 2.86 -1.62
C LEU A 85 14.76 4.30 -2.11
N PHE A 86 14.25 5.24 -1.32
CA PHE A 86 14.48 6.67 -1.48
C PHE A 86 15.20 7.20 -0.23
N THR A 87 16.17 8.06 -0.42
CA THR A 87 17.06 8.59 0.61
C THR A 87 17.19 10.10 0.50
N LYS A 88 17.71 10.78 1.54
CA LYS A 88 17.97 12.23 1.49
C LYS A 88 18.76 12.70 0.25
N ARG A 89 19.57 11.83 -0.35
CA ARG A 89 20.36 12.15 -1.56
C ARG A 89 19.49 12.34 -2.81
N ASP A 90 18.29 11.75 -2.81
CA ASP A 90 17.33 11.86 -3.93
C ASP A 90 16.52 13.16 -3.89
N GLY A 91 16.88 14.12 -3.01
CA GLY A 91 16.35 15.48 -3.02
C GLY A 91 14.82 15.56 -2.95
N GLU A 92 14.21 16.21 -3.94
CA GLU A 92 12.76 16.40 -4.02
C GLU A 92 12.01 15.08 -4.16
N THR A 93 12.55 14.09 -4.89
CA THR A 93 11.93 12.77 -5.03
C THR A 93 11.81 12.08 -3.66
N PHE A 94 12.80 12.23 -2.78
CA PHE A 94 12.70 11.73 -1.41
C PHE A 94 11.67 12.50 -0.57
N LYS A 95 11.60 13.82 -0.71
CA LYS A 95 10.60 14.64 -0.01
C LYS A 95 9.18 14.27 -0.41
N ALA A 96 8.96 13.91 -1.68
CA ALA A 96 7.69 13.40 -2.19
C ALA A 96 7.44 11.98 -1.66
N ALA A 97 8.36 11.05 -1.90
CA ALA A 97 8.22 9.64 -1.53
C ALA A 97 7.97 9.43 -0.03
N ARG A 98 8.62 10.21 0.85
CA ARG A 98 8.45 10.06 2.31
C ARG A 98 7.06 10.47 2.83
N ARG A 99 6.27 11.16 2.01
CA ARG A 99 4.92 11.63 2.35
C ARG A 99 3.82 10.70 1.83
N LEU A 100 4.17 9.74 0.99
CA LEU A 100 3.21 8.79 0.45
C LEU A 100 2.79 7.79 1.52
N ASP A 101 1.51 7.44 1.49
CA ASP A 101 0.89 6.39 2.29
C ASP A 101 0.50 5.19 1.42
N TRP A 102 0.04 4.12 2.06
CA TRP A 102 -0.43 2.91 1.39
C TRP A 102 -1.61 3.22 0.47
N GLY A 103 -1.40 3.02 -0.84
CA GLY A 103 -2.38 3.30 -1.89
C GLY A 103 -2.05 4.50 -2.75
N ASP A 104 -1.14 5.36 -2.29
CA ASP A 104 -0.79 6.57 -3.03
C ASP A 104 -0.02 6.26 -4.32
N ALA A 105 -0.16 7.17 -5.27
CA ALA A 105 0.63 7.18 -6.49
C ALA A 105 2.01 7.81 -6.22
N LEU A 106 3.07 7.20 -6.75
CA LEU A 106 4.38 7.85 -6.80
C LEU A 106 4.31 9.01 -7.80
N PRO A 107 4.64 10.26 -7.40
CA PRO A 107 4.74 11.39 -8.31
C PRO A 107 5.87 11.20 -9.33
N GLU A 108 5.77 11.88 -10.47
CA GLU A 108 6.83 11.90 -11.49
C GLU A 108 8.14 12.51 -10.99
#